data_AF-A0A2P6TG88-F1
#
_entry.id   AF-A0A2P6TG88-F1
#
_cell.length_a   1.000
_cell.length_b   1.000
_cell.length_c   1.000
_cell.angle_alpha   90.00
_cell.angle_beta   90.00
_cell.angle_gamma   90.00
#
_symmetry.space_group_name_H-M   'P 1'
#
loop_
_entity.id
_entity.type
_entity.pdbx_description
1 polymer ?
#
loop_
_entity_poly.entity_id
_entity_poly.type
_entity_poly.pdbx_seq_one_letter_code
_entity_poly.pdbx_strand_id
1 'polypeptide(L)'
;MPGAAAAGSEKEAFRRLEAKRFTASDVPGCRIASRMLLLLLLLRTTIIEHLYGLAAIGVLQCAVLESLALLACHHPRWYARHRHWLLTLGLAQLSLTIHLLTIRGGMNIFALAGGSPALLLFWLSVGNSSLYTAICSMNSHLRVAWSCWALPALGLLAVRRSDQLCTQLARAPGTSEALDQLYCMLALLHGLPMPLLAHLSLHVLPESRKCHAVNTWTTFMLGVVVPLLIQAYWEKARWRAYWQQHWRQQAAAAAEPAGGNPAAAALAAAATEEEAPSGEAWHALMSSGQRWPIELLLCSSLVWCLSILTQA
;
A
#
# COMPACT_ATOMS: atom_id res chain seq x y z
N MET A 1 -17.25 29.47 23.85
CA MET A 1 -16.80 28.45 22.86
C MET A 1 -16.40 27.13 23.53
N PRO A 2 -17.33 26.39 24.15
CA PRO A 2 -17.05 25.08 24.77
C PRO A 2 -16.85 23.89 23.79
N GLY A 3 -16.99 24.10 22.47
CA GLY A 3 -17.01 22.99 21.49
C GLY A 3 -15.66 22.42 21.06
N ALA A 4 -14.55 23.15 21.19
CA ALA A 4 -13.26 22.71 20.64
C ALA A 4 -12.57 21.62 21.49
N ALA A 5 -12.68 21.70 22.82
CA ALA A 5 -12.11 20.71 23.73
C ALA A 5 -12.87 19.37 23.66
N ALA A 6 -14.20 19.40 23.52
CA ALA A 6 -15.02 18.22 23.35
C ALA A 6 -14.71 17.48 22.02
N ALA A 7 -14.56 18.22 20.92
CA ALA A 7 -14.21 17.64 19.62
C ALA A 7 -12.82 16.95 19.62
N GLY A 8 -11.87 17.45 20.40
CA GLY A 8 -10.57 16.81 20.61
C GLY A 8 -10.70 15.44 21.30
N SER A 9 -11.50 15.39 22.37
CA SER A 9 -11.76 14.16 23.15
C SER A 9 -12.42 13.06 22.30
N GLU A 10 -13.41 13.41 21.47
CA GLU A 10 -14.12 12.46 20.63
C GLU A 10 -13.23 11.89 19.51
N LYS A 11 -12.40 12.73 18.89
CA LYS A 11 -11.44 12.29 17.87
C LYS A 11 -10.40 11.33 18.46
N GLU A 12 -9.99 11.54 19.71
CA GLU A 12 -9.10 10.61 20.43
C GLU A 12 -9.79 9.30 20.81
N ALA A 13 -11.07 9.33 21.19
CA ALA A 13 -11.86 8.12 21.44
C ALA A 13 -11.97 7.26 20.17
N PHE A 14 -12.31 7.87 19.03
CA PHE A 14 -12.34 7.20 17.73
C PHE A 14 -10.98 6.56 17.37
N ARG A 15 -9.89 7.33 17.50
CA ARG A 15 -8.54 6.83 17.23
C ARG A 15 -8.14 5.65 18.12
N ARG A 16 -8.62 5.61 19.37
CA ARG A 16 -8.38 4.49 20.30
C ARG A 16 -9.18 3.25 19.88
N LEU A 17 -10.42 3.43 19.44
CA LEU A 17 -11.27 2.34 18.95
C LEU A 17 -10.69 1.72 17.66
N GLU A 18 -10.29 2.57 16.70
CA GLU A 18 -9.65 2.12 15.46
C GLU A 18 -8.35 1.35 15.74
N ALA A 19 -7.48 1.88 16.60
CA ALA A 19 -6.22 1.22 16.92
C ALA A 19 -6.42 -0.21 17.47
N LYS A 20 -7.45 -0.42 18.30
CA LYS A 20 -7.80 -1.75 18.82
C LYS A 20 -8.28 -2.67 17.70
N ARG A 21 -9.18 -2.20 16.83
CA ARG A 21 -9.73 -2.99 15.71
C ARG A 21 -8.64 -3.40 14.72
N PHE A 22 -7.76 -2.47 14.34
CA PHE A 22 -6.73 -2.74 13.34
C PHE A 22 -5.58 -3.60 13.85
N THR A 23 -5.27 -3.54 15.15
CA THR A 23 -4.27 -4.45 15.75
C THR A 23 -4.67 -5.92 15.58
N ALA A 24 -5.97 -6.23 15.64
CA ALA A 24 -6.47 -7.59 15.42
C ALA A 24 -6.35 -8.04 13.96
N SER A 25 -6.52 -7.12 12.99
CA SER A 25 -6.38 -7.44 11.56
C SER A 25 -4.93 -7.59 11.10
N ASP A 26 -3.97 -7.00 11.81
CA ASP A 26 -2.55 -7.08 11.44
C ASP A 26 -2.00 -8.51 11.56
N VAL A 27 -2.48 -9.29 12.53
CA VAL A 27 -2.01 -10.67 12.77
C VAL A 27 -2.20 -11.57 11.53
N PRO A 28 -3.43 -11.75 11.01
CA PRO A 28 -3.61 -12.57 9.81
C PRO A 28 -2.93 -11.94 8.59
N GLY A 29 -2.89 -10.61 8.48
CA GLY A 29 -2.20 -9.93 7.38
C GLY A 29 -0.70 -10.25 7.33
N CYS A 30 -0.01 -10.14 8.47
CA CYS A 30 1.41 -10.46 8.58
C CYS A 30 1.69 -11.94 8.29
N ARG A 31 0.87 -12.86 8.82
CA ARG A 31 1.02 -14.30 8.58
C ARG A 31 0.80 -14.69 7.12
N ILE A 32 -0.22 -14.15 6.47
CA ILE A 32 -0.49 -14.43 5.06
C ILE A 32 0.65 -13.90 4.20
N ALA A 33 1.07 -12.65 4.42
CA ALA A 33 2.20 -12.05 3.70
C ALA A 33 3.50 -12.84 3.90
N SER A 34 3.79 -13.26 5.13
CA SER A 34 4.93 -14.11 5.48
C SER A 34 4.93 -15.42 4.70
N ARG A 35 3.81 -16.16 4.73
CA ARG A 35 3.68 -17.46 4.07
C ARG A 35 3.77 -17.35 2.55
N MET A 36 3.13 -16.35 1.97
CA MET A 36 3.17 -16.12 0.52
C MET A 36 4.57 -15.70 0.05
N LEU A 37 5.25 -14.84 0.82
CA LEU A 37 6.64 -14.48 0.53
C LEU A 37 7.56 -15.70 0.67
N LEU A 38 7.42 -16.50 1.72
CA LEU A 38 8.20 -17.72 1.91
C LEU A 38 8.01 -18.69 0.75
N LEU A 39 6.77 -18.91 0.31
CA LEU A 39 6.46 -19.78 -0.84
C LEU A 39 7.12 -19.26 -2.12
N LEU A 40 7.04 -17.96 -2.39
CA LEU A 40 7.66 -17.33 -3.55
C LEU A 40 9.20 -17.47 -3.50
N LEU A 41 9.81 -17.29 -2.33
CA LEU A 41 11.25 -17.46 -2.14
C LEU A 41 11.67 -18.91 -2.35
N LEU A 42 10.95 -19.87 -1.78
CA LEU A 42 11.25 -21.30 -1.96
C LEU A 42 11.16 -21.69 -3.44
N LEU A 43 10.04 -21.39 -4.10
CA LEU A 43 9.84 -21.76 -5.50
C LEU A 43 10.84 -21.05 -6.42
N ARG A 44 10.91 -19.73 -6.36
CA ARG A 44 11.70 -18.96 -7.32
C ARG A 44 13.17 -18.92 -6.97
N THR A 45 13.51 -18.46 -5.76
CA THR A 45 14.91 -18.18 -5.45
C THR A 45 15.71 -19.44 -5.14
N THR A 46 15.11 -20.47 -4.53
CA THR A 46 15.84 -21.70 -4.18
C THR A 46 15.74 -22.79 -5.23
N ILE A 47 14.53 -23.08 -5.73
CA ILE A 47 14.31 -24.19 -6.66
C ILE A 47 14.68 -23.79 -8.09
N ILE A 48 14.25 -22.62 -8.57
CA ILE A 48 14.50 -22.19 -9.96
C ILE A 48 15.88 -21.53 -10.12
N GLU A 49 16.20 -20.54 -9.28
CA GLU A 49 17.38 -19.68 -9.49
C GLU A 49 18.63 -20.11 -8.67
N HIS A 50 18.49 -21.05 -7.72
CA HIS A 50 19.57 -21.51 -6.82
C HIS A 50 20.32 -20.41 -6.03
N LEU A 51 19.64 -19.30 -5.73
CA LEU A 51 20.18 -18.13 -5.03
C LEU A 51 19.95 -18.20 -3.51
N TYR A 52 20.59 -19.16 -2.83
CA TYR A 52 20.39 -19.42 -1.40
C TYR A 52 20.66 -18.21 -0.49
N GLY A 53 21.64 -17.37 -0.84
CA GLY A 53 21.93 -16.16 -0.06
C GLY A 53 20.80 -15.12 -0.09
N LEU A 54 20.14 -14.97 -1.24
CA LEU A 54 18.96 -14.10 -1.37
C LEU A 54 17.75 -14.70 -0.68
N ALA A 55 17.58 -16.03 -0.76
CA ALA A 55 16.55 -16.74 -0.02
C ALA A 55 16.67 -16.48 1.48
N ALA A 56 17.88 -16.52 2.06
CA ALA A 56 18.11 -16.24 3.48
C ALA A 56 17.67 -14.82 3.89
N ILE A 57 17.94 -13.80 3.07
CA ILE A 57 17.47 -12.42 3.31
C ILE A 57 15.94 -12.34 3.24
N GLY A 58 15.34 -13.08 2.30
CA GLY A 58 13.89 -13.21 2.22
C GLY A 58 13.26 -13.90 3.44
N VAL A 59 13.88 -14.98 3.93
CA VAL A 59 13.45 -15.68 5.16
C VAL A 59 13.52 -14.75 6.37
N LEU A 60 14.53 -13.88 6.45
CA LEU A 60 14.60 -12.86 7.51
C LEU A 60 13.37 -11.93 7.47
N GLN A 61 12.89 -11.54 6.29
CA GLN A 61 11.65 -10.75 6.18
C GLN A 61 10.43 -11.54 6.66
N CYS A 62 10.32 -12.84 6.34
CA CYS A 62 9.25 -13.68 6.86
C CYS A 62 9.31 -13.77 8.39
N ALA A 63 10.51 -13.93 8.96
CA ALA A 63 10.72 -13.93 10.41
C ALA A 63 10.31 -12.61 11.07
N VAL A 64 10.59 -11.46 10.43
CA VAL A 64 10.11 -10.14 10.90
C VAL A 64 8.58 -10.10 10.93
N LEU A 65 7.91 -10.55 9.86
CA LEU A 65 6.45 -10.56 9.79
C LEU A 65 5.81 -11.50 10.83
N GLU A 66 6.34 -12.71 11.01
CA GLU A 66 5.87 -13.63 12.07
C GLU A 66 6.12 -13.06 13.47
N SER A 67 7.27 -12.41 13.69
CA SER A 67 7.57 -11.76 14.96
C SER A 67 6.59 -10.62 15.27
N LEU A 68 6.22 -9.82 14.26
CA LEU A 68 5.20 -8.79 14.40
C LEU A 68 3.82 -9.40 14.72
N ALA A 69 3.46 -10.51 14.06
CA ALA A 69 2.20 -11.21 14.34
C ALA A 69 2.17 -11.77 15.77
N LEU A 70 3.25 -12.42 16.21
CA LEU A 70 3.38 -12.93 17.58
C LEU A 70 3.32 -11.80 18.61
N LEU A 71 3.99 -10.69 18.35
CA LEU A 71 4.01 -9.53 19.24
C LEU A 71 2.63 -8.88 19.37
N ALA A 72 1.88 -8.80 18.27
CA ALA A 72 0.50 -8.34 18.27
C ALA A 72 -0.43 -9.29 19.04
N CYS A 73 -0.20 -10.60 18.99
CA CYS A 73 -0.97 -11.60 19.75
C CYS A 73 -0.63 -11.59 21.26
N HIS A 74 0.64 -11.67 21.62
CA HIS A 74 1.08 -11.89 23.00
C HIS A 74 1.22 -10.59 23.81
N HIS A 75 1.55 -9.48 23.16
CA HIS A 75 1.75 -8.19 23.81
C HIS A 75 0.96 -7.05 23.12
N PRO A 76 -0.38 -7.19 22.98
CA PRO A 76 -1.20 -6.27 22.17
C PRO A 76 -1.11 -4.81 22.64
N ARG A 77 -0.98 -4.57 23.95
CA ARG A 77 -0.84 -3.21 24.50
C ARG A 77 0.48 -2.55 24.10
N TRP A 78 1.58 -3.30 24.15
CA TRP A 78 2.89 -2.79 23.77
C TRP A 78 2.98 -2.60 22.25
N TYR A 79 2.48 -3.59 21.49
CA TYR A 79 2.40 -3.53 20.04
C TYR A 79 1.58 -2.31 19.59
N ALA A 80 0.37 -2.11 20.11
CA ALA A 80 -0.48 -0.98 19.73
C ALA A 80 0.20 0.39 19.96
N ARG A 81 1.04 0.52 21.00
CA ARG A 81 1.81 1.74 21.27
C ARG A 81 2.89 2.01 20.22
N HIS A 82 3.57 0.97 19.74
CA HIS A 82 4.70 1.07 18.81
C HIS A 82 4.35 0.68 17.36
N ARG A 83 3.09 0.33 17.10
CA ARG A 83 2.57 -0.24 15.86
C ARG A 83 3.06 0.49 14.62
N HIS A 84 2.95 1.83 14.63
CA HIS A 84 3.29 2.65 13.48
C HIS A 84 4.79 2.54 13.12
N TRP A 85 5.68 2.58 14.12
CA TRP A 85 7.11 2.39 13.92
C TRP A 85 7.44 0.99 13.43
N LEU A 86 6.88 -0.03 14.08
CA LEU A 86 7.13 -1.44 13.76
C LEU A 86 6.72 -1.78 12.32
N LEU A 87 5.54 -1.33 11.90
CA LEU A 87 5.05 -1.54 10.54
C LEU A 87 5.89 -0.74 9.53
N THR A 88 6.26 0.50 9.84
CA THR A 88 7.13 1.31 8.96
C THR A 88 8.50 0.66 8.77
N LEU A 89 9.08 0.11 9.85
CA LEU A 89 10.35 -0.62 9.78
C LEU A 89 10.21 -1.92 8.98
N GLY A 90 9.12 -2.65 9.17
CA GLY A 90 8.79 -3.83 8.37
C GLY A 90 8.64 -3.51 6.87
N LEU A 91 8.05 -2.36 6.52
CA LEU A 91 7.97 -1.87 5.15
C LEU A 91 9.34 -1.46 4.59
N ALA A 92 10.18 -0.81 5.39
CA ALA A 92 11.54 -0.45 5.00
C ALA A 92 12.37 -1.71 4.70
N GLN A 93 12.28 -2.72 5.56
CA GLN A 93 12.94 -4.01 5.37
C GLN A 93 12.40 -4.73 4.13
N LEU A 94 11.07 -4.74 3.91
CA LEU A 94 10.45 -5.30 2.70
C LEU A 94 10.98 -4.61 1.43
N SER A 95 11.04 -3.27 1.44
CA SER A 95 11.59 -2.48 0.34
C SER A 95 13.07 -2.79 0.09
N LEU A 96 13.85 -3.07 1.14
CA LEU A 96 15.22 -3.53 1.02
C LEU A 96 15.32 -4.92 0.38
N THR A 97 14.53 -5.87 0.86
CA THR A 97 14.48 -7.24 0.34
C THR A 97 14.09 -7.27 -1.13
N ILE A 98 13.04 -6.55 -1.53
CA ILE A 98 12.58 -6.49 -2.94
C ILE A 98 13.66 -5.89 -3.84
N HIS A 99 14.30 -4.81 -3.41
CA HIS A 99 15.38 -4.18 -4.15
C HIS A 99 16.55 -5.14 -4.37
N LEU A 100 16.96 -5.86 -3.33
CA LEU A 100 18.03 -6.86 -3.42
C LEU A 100 17.65 -8.01 -4.35
N LEU A 101 16.43 -8.53 -4.23
CA LEU A 101 15.90 -9.56 -5.14
C LEU A 101 15.86 -9.08 -6.59
N THR A 102 15.55 -7.81 -6.82
CA THR A 102 15.46 -7.25 -8.17
C THR A 102 16.84 -7.10 -8.80
N ILE A 103 17.85 -6.66 -8.05
CA ILE A 103 19.19 -6.40 -8.62
C ILE A 103 20.07 -7.63 -8.67
N ARG A 104 19.92 -8.54 -7.71
CA ARG A 104 20.75 -9.74 -7.58
C ARG A 104 20.03 -11.03 -7.98
N GLY A 105 18.74 -10.96 -8.32
CA GLY A 105 17.96 -12.11 -8.79
C GLY A 105 18.49 -12.68 -10.10
N GLY A 106 18.15 -13.94 -10.37
CA GLY A 106 18.67 -14.71 -11.50
C GLY A 106 18.07 -14.27 -12.83
N MET A 107 16.84 -13.74 -12.82
CA MET A 107 16.22 -13.15 -14.00
C MET A 107 16.11 -11.63 -13.90
N ASN A 108 16.52 -10.94 -14.97
CA ASN A 108 16.25 -9.53 -15.14
C ASN A 108 14.75 -9.32 -15.39
N ILE A 109 14.01 -8.88 -14.37
CA ILE A 109 12.56 -8.66 -14.46
C ILE A 109 12.18 -7.66 -15.57
N PHE A 110 13.09 -6.80 -15.99
CA PHE A 110 12.84 -5.83 -17.06
C PHE A 110 12.86 -6.46 -18.45
N ALA A 111 13.53 -7.61 -18.63
CA ALA A 111 13.48 -8.35 -19.89
C ALA A 111 12.06 -8.86 -20.20
N LEU A 112 11.24 -9.05 -19.16
CA LEU A 112 9.84 -9.47 -19.29
C LEU A 112 8.92 -8.37 -19.79
N ALA A 113 9.37 -7.11 -19.77
CA ALA A 113 8.56 -6.00 -20.29
C ALA A 113 8.44 -6.06 -21.81
N GLY A 114 9.38 -6.71 -22.51
CA GLY A 114 9.33 -6.92 -23.96
C GLY A 114 9.17 -5.63 -24.78
N GLY A 115 9.68 -4.50 -24.28
CA GLY A 115 9.51 -3.18 -24.91
C GLY A 115 8.16 -2.49 -24.67
N SER A 116 7.24 -3.09 -23.93
CA SER A 116 5.97 -2.42 -23.57
C SER A 116 6.19 -1.38 -22.46
N PRO A 117 5.84 -0.09 -22.67
CA PRO A 117 5.99 0.94 -21.65
C PRO A 117 5.13 0.66 -20.41
N ALA A 118 3.92 0.13 -20.58
CA ALA A 118 3.03 -0.19 -19.46
C ALA A 118 3.59 -1.34 -18.60
N LEU A 119 4.12 -2.40 -19.23
CA LEU A 119 4.77 -3.49 -18.50
C LEU A 119 6.06 -3.04 -17.85
N LEU A 120 6.85 -2.19 -18.52
CA LEU A 120 8.06 -1.61 -17.93
C LEU A 120 7.73 -0.78 -16.69
N LEU A 121 6.68 0.05 -16.75
CA LEU A 121 6.19 0.83 -15.62
C LEU A 121 5.78 -0.06 -14.45
N PHE A 122 5.05 -1.14 -14.74
CA PHE A 122 4.64 -2.13 -13.74
C PHE A 122 5.87 -2.78 -13.08
N TRP A 123 6.80 -3.32 -13.87
CA TRP A 123 8.00 -3.98 -13.34
C TRP A 123 8.94 -3.02 -12.63
N LEU A 124 9.01 -1.76 -13.06
CA LEU A 124 9.75 -0.72 -12.35
C LEU A 124 9.09 -0.44 -10.99
N SER A 125 7.77 -0.39 -10.93
CA SER A 125 7.01 -0.19 -9.69
C SER A 125 7.12 -1.37 -8.71
N VAL A 126 7.24 -2.58 -9.24
CA VAL A 126 7.57 -3.80 -8.48
C VAL A 126 9.01 -3.72 -7.97
N GLY A 127 9.97 -3.48 -8.86
CA GLY A 127 11.40 -3.50 -8.58
C GLY A 127 11.87 -2.40 -7.63
N ASN A 128 11.27 -1.21 -7.71
CA ASN A 128 11.53 -0.11 -6.77
C ASN A 128 10.68 -0.19 -5.50
N SER A 129 9.89 -1.25 -5.33
CA SER A 129 9.00 -1.52 -4.20
C SER A 129 7.83 -0.55 -3.97
N SER A 130 7.58 0.40 -4.89
CA SER A 130 6.49 1.37 -4.75
C SER A 130 5.12 0.70 -4.72
N LEU A 131 4.90 -0.32 -5.55
CA LEU A 131 3.65 -1.09 -5.59
C LEU A 131 3.38 -1.80 -4.25
N TYR A 132 4.39 -2.49 -3.71
CA TYR A 132 4.29 -3.16 -2.42
C TYR A 132 4.10 -2.17 -1.28
N THR A 133 4.81 -1.04 -1.31
CA THR A 133 4.66 0.03 -0.31
C THR A 133 3.24 0.59 -0.33
N ALA A 134 2.66 0.83 -1.52
CA ALA A 134 1.28 1.28 -1.67
C ALA A 134 0.30 0.28 -1.06
N ILE A 135 0.42 -1.00 -1.45
CA ILE A 135 -0.50 -2.05 -1.01
C ILE A 135 -0.39 -2.26 0.49
N CYS A 136 0.82 -2.45 1.02
CA CYS A 136 1.00 -2.71 2.44
C CYS A 136 0.63 -1.47 3.28
N SER A 137 0.90 -0.25 2.82
CA SER A 137 0.49 0.96 3.55
C SER A 137 -1.02 1.10 3.61
N MET A 138 -1.74 0.87 2.51
CA MET A 138 -3.21 0.90 2.49
C MET A 138 -3.82 -0.15 3.44
N ASN A 139 -3.25 -1.36 3.49
CA ASN A 139 -3.75 -2.45 4.33
C ASN A 139 -3.30 -2.36 5.79
N SER A 140 -2.20 -1.66 6.07
CA SER A 140 -1.70 -1.45 7.43
C SER A 140 -2.50 -0.41 8.22
N HIS A 141 -3.47 0.27 7.60
CA HIS A 141 -4.33 1.27 8.24
C HIS A 141 -3.55 2.24 9.16
N LEU A 142 -2.39 2.71 8.70
CA LEU A 142 -1.61 3.72 9.42
C LEU A 142 -2.39 5.04 9.43
N ARG A 143 -2.24 5.81 10.52
CA ARG A 143 -2.81 7.15 10.60
C ARG A 143 -2.27 8.01 9.46
N VAL A 144 -3.11 8.79 8.80
CA VAL A 144 -2.68 9.64 7.68
C VAL A 144 -1.57 10.59 8.10
N ALA A 145 -1.67 11.19 9.30
CA ALA A 145 -0.63 12.06 9.86
C ALA A 145 0.73 11.37 10.00
N TRP A 146 0.75 10.06 10.28
CA TRP A 146 1.98 9.26 10.31
C TRP A 146 2.50 8.97 8.91
N SER A 147 1.62 8.52 8.03
CA SER A 147 1.94 8.20 6.65
C SER A 147 2.52 9.40 5.90
N CYS A 148 2.08 10.63 6.21
CA CYS A 148 2.57 11.86 5.60
C CYS A 148 4.08 12.06 5.70
N TRP A 149 4.75 11.44 6.68
CA TRP A 149 6.21 11.49 6.79
C TRP A 149 6.86 10.11 6.56
N ALA A 150 6.19 9.03 6.96
CA ALA A 150 6.73 7.67 6.80
C ALA A 150 6.84 7.27 5.32
N LEU A 151 5.82 7.58 4.50
CA LEU A 151 5.84 7.21 3.08
C LEU A 151 6.88 8.01 2.28
N PRO A 152 7.02 9.36 2.44
CA PRO A 152 8.14 10.07 1.82
C PRO A 152 9.51 9.54 2.24
N ALA A 153 9.70 9.17 3.51
CA ALA A 153 10.96 8.60 3.98
C ALA A 153 11.27 7.26 3.30
N LEU A 154 10.27 6.39 3.16
CA LEU A 154 10.39 5.12 2.41
C LEU A 154 10.66 5.38 0.91
N GLY A 155 9.98 6.36 0.31
CA GLY A 155 10.21 6.76 -1.07
C GLY A 155 11.64 7.27 -1.31
N LEU A 156 12.15 8.13 -0.43
CA LEU A 156 13.54 8.60 -0.46
C LEU A 156 14.54 7.44 -0.34
N LEU A 157 14.25 6.45 0.51
CA LEU A 157 15.09 5.25 0.64
C LEU A 157 15.14 4.45 -0.66
N ALA A 158 14.03 4.33 -1.38
CA ALA A 158 13.99 3.66 -2.69
C ALA A 158 14.71 4.48 -3.78
N VAL A 159 14.51 5.80 -3.82
CA VAL A 159 15.18 6.70 -4.78
C VAL A 159 16.70 6.68 -4.60
N ARG A 160 17.19 6.69 -3.36
CA ARG A 160 18.63 6.59 -3.07
C ARG A 160 19.31 5.35 -3.62
N ARG A 161 18.54 4.30 -3.91
CA ARG A 161 19.04 3.03 -4.44
C ARG A 161 18.80 2.87 -5.94
N SER A 162 18.26 3.90 -6.60
CA SER A 162 17.81 3.83 -8.00
C SER A 162 18.94 3.63 -9.02
N ASP A 163 20.19 4.01 -8.71
CA ASP A 163 21.32 3.89 -9.65
C ASP A 163 21.52 2.43 -10.11
N GLN A 164 21.47 1.51 -9.15
CA GLN A 164 21.65 0.07 -9.40
C GLN A 164 20.49 -0.50 -10.21
N LEU A 165 19.26 -0.04 -9.92
CA LEU A 165 18.05 -0.45 -10.63
C LEU A 165 18.08 0.02 -12.08
N CYS A 166 18.43 1.29 -12.31
CA CYS A 166 18.54 1.87 -13.64
C CYS A 166 19.66 1.24 -14.47
N THR A 167 20.78 0.88 -13.83
CA THR A 167 21.86 0.12 -14.49
C THR A 167 21.38 -1.25 -14.96
N GLN A 168 20.55 -1.95 -14.16
CA GLN A 168 19.98 -3.24 -14.57
C GLN A 168 18.92 -3.10 -15.67
N LEU A 169 18.11 -2.04 -15.62
CA LEU A 169 17.11 -1.74 -16.65
C LEU A 169 17.78 -1.45 -18.00
N ALA A 170 18.87 -0.69 -18.02
CA ALA A 170 19.61 -0.36 -19.24
C ALA A 170 20.26 -1.58 -19.93
N ARG A 171 20.46 -2.68 -19.20
CA ARG A 171 20.99 -3.94 -19.75
C ARG A 171 19.93 -4.82 -20.38
N ALA A 172 18.64 -4.58 -20.13
CA ALA A 172 17.57 -5.39 -20.68
C ALA A 172 17.26 -4.96 -22.13
N PRO A 173 17.04 -5.91 -23.05
CA PRO A 173 16.72 -5.58 -24.43
C PRO A 173 15.34 -4.89 -24.53
N GLY A 174 15.24 -3.86 -25.39
CA GLY A 174 14.00 -3.14 -25.66
C GLY A 174 13.54 -2.15 -24.58
N THR A 175 14.27 -1.99 -23.47
CA THR A 175 13.86 -1.07 -22.39
C THR A 175 14.10 0.40 -22.71
N SER A 176 15.08 0.73 -23.57
CA SER A 176 15.41 2.11 -23.94
C SER A 176 14.21 2.82 -24.60
N GLU A 177 13.61 2.21 -25.63
CA GLU A 177 12.46 2.77 -26.33
C GLU A 177 11.24 2.91 -25.40
N ALA A 178 10.95 1.86 -24.62
CA ALA A 178 9.86 1.89 -23.65
C ALA A 178 10.06 2.98 -22.58
N LEU A 179 11.30 3.18 -22.13
CA LEU A 179 11.66 4.21 -21.16
C LEU A 179 11.50 5.61 -21.75
N ASP A 180 11.88 5.81 -23.01
CA ASP A 180 11.71 7.07 -23.73
C ASP A 180 10.23 7.44 -23.87
N GLN A 181 9.38 6.47 -24.22
CA GLN A 181 7.93 6.65 -24.28
C GLN A 181 7.35 7.01 -22.90
N LEU A 182 7.75 6.30 -21.84
CA LEU A 182 7.34 6.61 -20.46
C LEU A 182 7.76 8.01 -20.04
N TYR A 183 9.00 8.39 -20.33
CA TYR A 183 9.52 9.72 -20.00
C TYR A 183 8.76 10.83 -20.74
N CYS A 184 8.45 10.64 -22.03
CA CYS A 184 7.66 11.60 -22.80
C CYS A 184 6.23 11.72 -22.27
N MET A 185 5.56 10.59 -21.97
CA MET A 185 4.23 10.62 -21.34
C MET A 185 4.25 11.36 -20.00
N LEU A 186 5.30 11.15 -19.20
CA LEU A 186 5.49 11.85 -17.94
C LEU A 186 5.64 13.36 -18.13
N ALA A 187 6.46 13.77 -19.11
CA ALA A 187 6.66 15.18 -19.44
C ALA A 187 5.35 15.86 -19.87
N LEU A 188 4.52 15.17 -20.66
CA LEU A 188 3.20 15.65 -21.06
C LEU A 188 2.23 15.77 -19.88
N LEU A 189 2.20 14.76 -18.99
CA LEU A 189 1.29 14.74 -17.83
C LEU A 189 1.55 15.89 -16.85
N HIS A 190 2.81 16.31 -16.68
CA HIS A 190 3.15 17.42 -15.80
C HIS A 190 2.86 18.81 -16.39
N GLY A 191 2.35 18.88 -17.63
CA GLY A 191 1.75 20.09 -18.19
C GLY A 191 2.67 21.31 -18.18
N LEU A 192 3.99 21.13 -18.04
CA LEU A 192 4.93 22.22 -18.21
C LEU A 192 4.82 22.65 -19.67
N PRO A 193 4.44 23.91 -19.97
CA PRO A 193 4.56 24.45 -21.32
C PRO A 193 6.06 24.51 -21.66
N MET A 194 6.60 23.37 -22.07
CA MET A 194 7.97 23.24 -22.50
C MET A 194 8.01 23.82 -23.92
N PRO A 195 8.78 24.88 -24.18
CA PRO A 195 8.93 25.39 -25.53
C PRO A 195 9.34 24.24 -26.48
N LEU A 196 8.91 24.28 -27.74
CA LEU A 196 9.11 23.19 -28.70
C LEU A 196 10.58 22.74 -28.81
N LEU A 197 11.53 23.66 -28.57
CA LEU A 197 12.97 23.40 -28.49
C LEU A 197 13.39 22.56 -27.27
N ALA A 198 12.69 22.66 -26.15
CA ALA A 198 12.90 21.79 -25.00
C ALA A 198 12.44 20.35 -25.27
N HIS A 199 11.42 20.13 -26.12
CA HIS A 199 11.04 18.78 -26.57
C HIS A 199 12.16 18.10 -27.38
N LEU A 200 12.86 18.86 -28.22
CA LEU A 200 14.03 18.36 -28.95
C LEU A 200 15.20 18.06 -28.00
N SER A 201 15.37 18.86 -26.94
CA SER A 201 16.42 18.64 -25.93
C SER A 201 16.12 17.48 -24.96
N LEU A 202 14.84 17.12 -24.75
CA LEU A 202 14.42 16.00 -23.90
C LEU A 202 14.85 14.64 -24.47
N HIS A 203 14.99 14.52 -25.80
CA HIS A 203 15.50 13.30 -26.44
C HIS A 203 17.00 13.08 -26.20
N VAL A 204 17.75 14.14 -25.87
CA VAL A 204 19.22 14.11 -25.69
C VAL A 204 19.63 13.73 -24.26
N LEU A 205 18.68 13.51 -23.35
CA LEU A 205 19.01 13.09 -21.99
C LEU A 205 19.61 11.67 -21.98
N PRO A 206 20.69 11.43 -21.22
CA PRO A 206 21.20 10.08 -21.00
C PRO A 206 20.10 9.17 -20.43
N GLU A 207 20.06 7.91 -20.88
CA GLU A 207 19.06 6.92 -20.46
C GLU A 207 18.99 6.77 -18.93
N SER A 208 20.14 6.84 -18.24
CA SER A 208 20.21 6.81 -16.79
C SER A 208 19.37 7.92 -16.15
N ARG A 209 19.44 9.15 -16.67
CA ARG A 209 18.64 10.28 -16.16
C ARG A 209 17.15 10.11 -16.44
N LYS A 210 16.80 9.61 -17.63
CA LYS A 210 15.40 9.29 -17.97
C LYS A 210 14.85 8.23 -17.00
N CYS A 211 15.62 7.18 -16.74
CA CYS A 211 15.27 6.15 -15.77
C CYS A 211 15.13 6.72 -14.35
N HIS A 212 16.05 7.55 -13.87
CA HIS A 212 15.94 8.18 -12.56
C HIS A 212 14.68 9.03 -12.43
N ALA A 213 14.34 9.79 -13.47
CA ALA A 213 13.13 10.62 -13.47
C ALA A 213 11.86 9.76 -13.37
N VAL A 214 11.73 8.75 -14.23
CA VAL A 214 10.58 7.82 -14.21
C VAL A 214 10.51 7.03 -12.90
N ASN A 215 11.64 6.53 -12.40
CA ASN A 215 11.71 5.80 -11.14
C ASN A 215 11.35 6.67 -9.93
N THR A 216 11.85 7.90 -9.88
CA THR A 216 11.52 8.85 -8.81
C THR A 216 10.04 9.19 -8.84
N TRP A 217 9.52 9.51 -10.03
CA TRP A 217 8.10 9.82 -10.18
C TRP A 217 7.21 8.66 -9.77
N THR A 218 7.48 7.44 -10.24
CA THR A 218 6.69 6.25 -9.87
C THR A 218 6.77 5.97 -8.38
N THR A 219 7.96 6.07 -7.78
CA THR A 219 8.17 5.90 -6.35
C THR A 219 7.31 6.87 -5.53
N PHE A 220 7.29 8.15 -5.89
CA PHE A 220 6.51 9.15 -5.15
C PHE A 220 5.02 9.10 -5.48
N MET A 221 4.63 9.01 -6.74
CA MET A 221 3.20 8.99 -7.08
C MET A 221 2.53 7.72 -6.60
N LEU A 222 3.08 6.55 -6.95
CA LEU A 222 2.47 5.26 -6.60
C LEU A 222 2.78 4.86 -5.16
N GLY A 223 3.99 5.11 -4.66
CA GLY A 223 4.40 4.71 -3.31
C GLY A 223 4.04 5.71 -2.21
N VAL A 224 3.72 6.97 -2.54
CA VAL A 224 3.45 8.03 -1.55
C VAL A 224 2.12 8.73 -1.78
N VAL A 225 1.95 9.43 -2.90
CA VAL A 225 0.80 10.33 -3.13
C VAL A 225 -0.51 9.54 -3.20
N VAL A 226 -0.60 8.54 -4.08
CA VAL A 226 -1.79 7.71 -4.25
C VAL A 226 -2.21 7.03 -2.93
N PRO A 227 -1.35 6.28 -2.23
CA PRO A 227 -1.73 5.65 -0.97
C PRO A 227 -2.11 6.67 0.10
N LEU A 228 -1.48 7.86 0.16
CA LEU A 228 -1.88 8.93 1.08
C LEU A 228 -3.29 9.45 0.78
N LEU A 229 -3.61 9.70 -0.49
CA LEU A 229 -4.94 10.17 -0.90
C LEU A 229 -6.00 9.13 -0.56
N ILE A 230 -5.73 7.85 -0.84
CA ILE A 230 -6.62 6.74 -0.50
C ILE A 230 -6.80 6.64 1.01
N GLN A 231 -5.72 6.68 1.80
CA GLN A 231 -5.79 6.67 3.26
C GLN A 231 -6.57 7.86 3.82
N ALA A 232 -6.35 9.07 3.29
CA ALA A 232 -7.06 10.28 3.71
C ALA A 232 -8.56 10.19 3.41
N TYR A 233 -8.91 9.70 2.22
CA TYR A 233 -10.29 9.44 1.85
C TYR A 233 -10.94 8.41 2.78
N TRP A 234 -10.27 7.28 3.06
CA TRP A 234 -10.79 6.24 3.95
C TRP A 234 -10.88 6.67 5.41
N GLU A 235 -9.91 7.41 5.94
CA GLU A 235 -9.96 7.96 7.31
C GLU A 235 -11.13 8.94 7.45
N LYS A 236 -11.34 9.82 6.46
CA LYS A 236 -12.48 10.73 6.42
C LYS A 236 -13.82 10.00 6.37
N ALA A 237 -13.92 8.94 5.56
CA ALA A 237 -15.12 8.13 5.44
C ALA A 237 -15.46 7.41 6.76
N ARG A 238 -14.45 6.78 7.41
CA ARG A 238 -14.65 6.11 8.71
C ARG A 238 -15.00 7.09 9.83
N TRP A 239 -14.39 8.28 9.83
CA TRP A 239 -14.73 9.33 10.79
C TRP A 239 -16.19 9.78 10.66
N ARG A 240 -16.68 9.99 9.43
CA ARG A 240 -18.10 10.34 9.19
C ARG A 240 -19.04 9.24 9.67
N ALA A 241 -18.74 7.97 9.38
CA ALA A 241 -19.56 6.85 9.81
C ALA A 241 -19.60 6.74 11.35
N TYR A 242 -18.46 6.90 12.02
CA TYR A 242 -18.39 6.95 13.49
C TYR A 242 -19.26 8.08 14.05
N TRP A 243 -19.17 9.27 13.47
CA TRP A 243 -19.95 10.42 13.90
C TRP A 243 -21.46 10.20 13.76
N GLN A 244 -21.89 9.66 12.61
CA GLN A 244 -23.29 9.33 12.37
C GLN A 244 -23.81 8.29 13.38
N GLN A 245 -23.03 7.26 13.66
CA GLN A 245 -23.40 6.24 14.65
C GLN A 245 -23.52 6.83 16.05
N HIS A 246 -22.56 7.67 16.45
CA HIS A 246 -22.58 8.33 17.76
C HIS A 246 -23.79 9.26 17.92
N TRP A 247 -24.12 10.04 16.88
CA TRP A 247 -25.30 10.90 16.87
C TRP A 247 -26.60 10.10 16.98
N ARG A 248 -26.72 8.99 16.23
CA ARG A 248 -27.87 8.08 16.33
C ARG A 248 -28.02 7.53 17.75
N GLN A 249 -26.92 7.14 18.40
CA GLN A 249 -26.93 6.62 19.76
C GLN A 249 -27.33 7.70 20.79
N GLN A 250 -26.84 8.93 20.64
CA GLN A 250 -27.24 10.04 21.51
C GLN A 250 -28.71 10.42 21.33
N ALA A 251 -29.21 10.45 20.10
CA ALA A 251 -30.61 10.72 19.82
C ALA A 251 -31.52 9.62 20.40
N ALA A 252 -31.14 8.34 20.26
CA ALA A 252 -31.86 7.22 20.85
C ALA A 252 -31.87 7.29 22.40
N ALA A 253 -30.72 7.56 23.03
CA ALA A 253 -30.62 7.70 24.48
C ALA A 253 -31.40 8.91 25.02
N ALA A 254 -31.48 10.01 24.26
CA ALA A 254 -32.30 11.16 24.62
C ALA A 254 -33.81 10.90 24.49
N ALA A 255 -34.21 9.91 23.67
CA ALA A 255 -35.61 9.52 23.49
C ALA A 255 -36.12 8.54 24.58
N GLU A 256 -35.24 7.74 25.21
CA GLU A 256 -35.61 6.79 26.27
C GLU A 256 -36.31 7.41 27.52
N PRO A 257 -35.91 8.57 28.06
CA PRO A 257 -36.54 9.12 29.27
C PRO A 257 -37.91 9.78 29.04
N ALA A 258 -38.38 9.92 27.79
CA ALA A 258 -39.62 10.66 27.48
C ALA A 258 -40.92 9.86 27.69
N GLY A 259 -40.88 8.61 28.16
CA GLY A 259 -42.08 7.77 28.35
C GLY A 259 -42.87 7.52 27.06
N GLY A 260 -42.25 7.75 25.91
CA GLY A 260 -42.87 7.72 24.59
C GLY A 260 -43.08 6.30 24.11
N ASN A 261 -44.32 6.02 23.71
CA ASN A 261 -44.80 4.77 23.15
C ASN A 261 -43.74 4.06 22.25
N PRO A 262 -43.28 2.84 22.56
CA PRO A 262 -42.23 2.13 21.83
C PRO A 262 -42.54 1.93 20.33
N ALA A 263 -43.82 1.97 19.95
CA ALA A 263 -44.25 1.93 18.56
C ALA A 263 -43.80 3.16 17.74
N ALA A 264 -43.72 4.35 18.35
CA ALA A 264 -43.27 5.57 17.68
C ALA A 264 -41.74 5.56 17.45
N ALA A 265 -40.97 4.98 18.39
CA ALA A 265 -39.54 4.78 18.23
C ALA A 265 -39.22 3.74 17.14
N ALA A 266 -40.02 2.65 17.06
CA ALA A 266 -39.88 1.63 16.02
C ALA A 266 -40.22 2.16 14.61
N LEU A 267 -41.26 3.00 14.49
CA LEU A 267 -41.63 3.66 13.23
C LEU A 267 -40.56 4.68 12.77
N ALA A 268 -39.97 5.44 13.70
CA ALA A 268 -38.87 6.36 13.38
C ALA A 268 -37.60 5.62 12.94
N ALA A 269 -37.29 4.47 13.57
CA ALA A 269 -36.18 3.62 13.18
C ALA A 269 -36.38 3.01 11.78
N ALA A 270 -37.58 2.51 11.48
CA ALA A 270 -37.93 1.96 10.17
C ALA A 270 -37.87 3.00 9.05
N ALA A 271 -38.32 4.23 9.31
CA ALA A 271 -38.23 5.33 8.33
C ALA A 271 -36.78 5.73 8.00
N THR A 272 -35.84 5.56 8.94
CA THR A 272 -34.40 5.79 8.67
C THR A 272 -33.70 4.65 7.93
N GLU A 273 -34.28 3.44 7.91
CA GLU A 273 -33.74 2.30 7.14
C GLU A 273 -34.09 2.41 5.65
N GLU A 274 -35.25 2.99 5.31
CA GLU A 274 -35.73 3.08 3.92
C GLU A 274 -34.99 4.18 3.11
N GLU A 275 -34.41 5.17 3.78
CA GLU A 275 -33.62 6.24 3.15
C GLU A 275 -32.10 6.04 3.22
N ALA A 276 -31.61 4.93 3.80
CA ALA A 276 -30.18 4.65 3.81
C ALA A 276 -29.70 4.42 2.37
N PRO A 277 -28.94 5.35 1.76
CA PRO A 277 -28.53 5.20 0.37
C PRO A 277 -27.71 3.93 0.23
N SER A 278 -27.91 3.21 -0.87
CA SER A 278 -27.23 1.96 -1.30
C SER A 278 -25.68 2.00 -1.26
N GLY A 279 -25.07 3.10 -0.82
CA GLY A 279 -23.67 3.21 -0.43
C GLY A 279 -23.27 2.35 0.78
N GLU A 280 -24.21 1.79 1.55
CA GLU A 280 -23.87 0.82 2.61
C GLU A 280 -23.23 -0.46 2.06
N ALA A 281 -23.55 -0.90 0.83
CA ALA A 281 -22.92 -2.07 0.22
C ALA A 281 -21.41 -1.86 0.00
N TRP A 282 -20.99 -0.66 -0.42
CA TRP A 282 -19.58 -0.31 -0.55
C TRP A 282 -18.87 -0.15 0.79
N HIS A 283 -19.56 0.38 1.81
CA HIS A 283 -19.04 0.44 3.16
C HIS A 283 -18.95 -0.94 3.82
N ALA A 284 -19.85 -1.88 3.52
CA ALA A 284 -19.76 -3.28 3.96
C ALA A 284 -18.62 -4.02 3.24
N LEU A 285 -18.44 -3.81 1.93
CA LEU A 285 -17.30 -4.34 1.17
C LEU A 285 -15.95 -3.84 1.73
N MET A 286 -15.89 -2.56 2.11
CA MET A 286 -14.66 -1.93 2.61
C MET A 286 -14.44 -2.13 4.12
N SER A 287 -15.51 -2.26 4.91
CA SER A 287 -15.44 -2.50 6.36
C SER A 287 -15.26 -3.97 6.73
N SER A 288 -15.56 -4.89 5.80
CA SER A 288 -15.27 -6.32 5.94
C SER A 288 -13.79 -6.66 5.77
N GLY A 289 -12.91 -5.68 5.51
CA GLY A 289 -11.48 -5.92 5.38
C GLY A 289 -11.17 -6.90 4.25
N GLN A 290 -11.89 -6.79 3.12
CA GLN A 290 -11.66 -7.64 1.98
C GLN A 290 -10.22 -7.47 1.48
N ARG A 291 -9.44 -8.53 1.72
CA ARG A 291 -8.04 -8.75 1.34
C ARG A 291 -7.80 -8.83 -0.17
N TRP A 292 -8.85 -8.65 -0.97
CA TRP A 292 -8.88 -8.84 -2.41
C TRP A 292 -7.75 -8.18 -3.19
N PRO A 293 -7.34 -6.91 -2.95
CA PRO A 293 -6.24 -6.34 -3.72
C PRO A 293 -4.88 -6.97 -3.37
N ILE A 294 -4.67 -7.43 -2.12
CA ILE A 294 -3.48 -8.20 -1.74
C ILE A 294 -3.57 -9.60 -2.33
N GLU A 295 -4.71 -10.28 -2.19
CA GLU A 295 -4.91 -11.64 -2.70
C GLU A 295 -4.82 -11.67 -4.22
N LEU A 296 -5.35 -10.69 -4.96
CA LEU A 296 -5.22 -10.57 -6.41
C LEU A 296 -3.78 -10.29 -6.83
N LEU A 297 -3.07 -9.40 -6.13
CA LEU A 297 -1.66 -9.15 -6.44
C LEU A 297 -0.81 -10.38 -6.15
N LEU A 298 -1.06 -11.07 -5.03
CA LEU A 298 -0.32 -12.26 -4.63
C LEU A 298 -0.68 -13.48 -5.48
N CYS A 299 -1.95 -13.65 -5.87
CA CYS A 299 -2.39 -14.63 -6.86
C CYS A 299 -1.79 -14.33 -8.23
N SER A 300 -1.68 -13.07 -8.65
CA SER A 300 -1.01 -12.72 -9.90
C SER A 300 0.48 -13.09 -9.88
N SER A 301 1.17 -12.91 -8.75
CA SER A 301 2.56 -13.37 -8.59
C SER A 301 2.70 -14.89 -8.50
N LEU A 302 1.70 -15.61 -7.94
CA LEU A 302 1.68 -17.08 -7.93
C LEU A 302 1.39 -17.66 -9.32
N VAL A 303 0.41 -17.11 -10.04
CA VAL A 303 0.14 -17.45 -11.45
C VAL A 303 1.37 -17.19 -12.30
N TRP A 304 2.09 -16.11 -12.02
CA TRP A 304 3.34 -15.79 -12.69
C TRP A 304 4.45 -16.81 -12.37
N CYS A 305 4.65 -17.19 -11.11
CA CYS A 305 5.57 -18.29 -10.75
C CYS A 305 5.21 -19.62 -11.42
N LEU A 306 3.92 -19.95 -11.51
CA LEU A 306 3.44 -21.16 -12.17
C LEU A 306 3.66 -21.11 -13.68
N SER A 307 3.46 -19.96 -14.33
CA SER A 307 3.68 -19.80 -15.77
C SER A 307 5.14 -19.97 -16.18
N ILE A 308 6.09 -19.59 -15.31
CA ILE A 308 7.52 -19.80 -15.54
C ILE A 308 7.88 -21.27 -15.36
N LEU A 309 7.33 -21.94 -14.34
CA LEU A 309 7.52 -23.38 -14.13
C LEU A 309 7.03 -24.24 -15.29
N THR A 310 6.07 -23.76 -16.09
CA THR A 310 5.60 -24.47 -17.29
C THR A 310 6.44 -24.23 -18.55
N GLN A 311 7.39 -23.29 -18.52
CA GLN A 311 8.25 -22.95 -19.65
C GLN A 311 9.70 -23.47 -19.50
N ALA A 312 10.06 -23.99 -18.32
CA ALA A 312 11.31 -24.68 -18.02
C ALA A 312 11.09 -26.20 -18.04
#